data_AF-A0A8J8TPB9-F1
#
_entry.id   AF-A0A8J8TPB9-F1
#
_cell.length_a   1.000
_cell.length_b   1.000
_cell.length_c   1.000
_cell.angle_alpha   90.00
_cell.angle_beta   90.00
_cell.angle_gamma   90.00
#
_symmetry.space_group_name_H-M   'P 1'
#
loop_
_entity.id
_entity.type
_entity.pdbx_description
1 polymer ?
#
loop_
_entity_poly.entity_id
_entity_poly.type
_entity_poly.pdbx_seq_one_letter_code
_entity_poly.pdbx_strand_id
1 'polypeptide(L)'
;MTRFDAADPTDRRKLYAEGIQAHRERGGGFVTFEVDEASLSEAEGLDLDLGTPWIQFADGTINLDCTDAELEELKGLLSEYPVFKIDELNRPEDVDGVNVRISAKADPNRIGQFLDAVFRRAYGLPEEYRIWIVDL
;
A
#
# COMPACT_ATOMS: atom_id res chain seq x y z
N MET A 1 11.95 18.54 8.58
CA MET A 1 10.84 17.64 8.21
C MET A 1 11.27 16.25 8.62
N THR A 2 10.71 15.74 9.70
CA THR A 2 10.98 14.39 10.19
C THR A 2 10.46 13.42 9.13
N ARG A 3 11.37 12.90 8.31
CA ARG A 3 11.12 11.79 7.41
C ARG A 3 10.99 10.56 8.31
N PHE A 4 9.83 9.91 8.27
CA PHE A 4 9.64 8.65 8.97
C PHE A 4 9.77 7.56 7.93
N ASP A 5 10.84 6.78 8.04
CA ASP A 5 11.09 5.59 7.24
C ASP A 5 11.26 4.37 8.15
N ALA A 6 10.99 3.21 7.58
CA ALA A 6 11.23 1.93 8.22
C ALA A 6 11.55 0.89 7.15
N ALA A 7 12.50 0.01 7.46
CA ALA A 7 12.92 -1.08 6.58
C ALA A 7 12.66 -2.47 7.18
N ASP A 8 12.74 -2.62 8.51
CA ASP A 8 12.40 -3.87 9.21
C ASP A 8 10.87 -4.11 9.18
N PRO A 9 10.40 -5.36 8.99
CA PRO A 9 8.97 -5.65 8.95
C PRO A 9 8.17 -5.20 10.18
N THR A 10 8.76 -5.27 11.37
CA THR A 10 8.12 -4.84 12.62
C THR A 10 7.98 -3.32 12.65
N ASP A 11 9.06 -2.62 12.32
CA ASP A 11 9.09 -1.16 12.31
C ASP A 11 8.21 -0.59 11.19
N ARG A 12 8.15 -1.22 10.01
CA ARG A 12 7.23 -0.83 8.93
C ARG A 12 5.78 -0.93 9.34
N ARG A 13 5.38 -2.06 9.94
CA ARG A 13 4.00 -2.26 10.41
C ARG A 13 3.60 -1.21 11.45
N LYS A 14 4.53 -0.86 12.33
CA LYS A 14 4.35 0.21 13.29
C LYS A 14 4.22 1.57 12.58
N LEU A 15 5.08 1.86 11.62
CA LEU A 15 5.05 3.09 10.83
C LEU A 15 3.73 3.26 10.06
N TYR A 16 3.20 2.20 9.44
CA TYR A 16 1.88 2.24 8.81
C TYR A 16 0.78 2.57 9.81
N ALA A 17 0.75 1.88 10.95
CA ALA A 17 -0.27 2.09 11.97
C ALA A 17 -0.22 3.51 12.55
N GLU A 18 0.98 4.02 12.84
CA GLU A 18 1.20 5.39 13.33
C GLU A 18 0.80 6.43 12.29
N GLY A 19 1.15 6.23 11.02
CA GLY A 19 0.74 7.12 9.92
C GLY A 19 -0.78 7.20 9.77
N ILE A 20 -1.47 6.06 9.79
CA ILE A 20 -2.94 6.00 9.73
C ILE A 20 -3.58 6.65 10.94
N GLN A 21 -3.04 6.41 12.14
CA GLN A 21 -3.55 7.04 13.36
C GLN A 21 -3.39 8.55 13.33
N ALA A 22 -2.19 9.03 12.98
CA ALA A 22 -1.91 10.46 12.89
C ALA A 22 -2.81 11.15 11.84
N HIS A 23 -3.05 10.50 10.70
CA HIS A 23 -4.00 10.98 9.69
C HIS A 23 -5.43 11.12 10.26
N ARG A 24 -5.93 10.09 10.96
CA ARG A 24 -7.26 10.11 11.60
C ARG A 24 -7.39 11.21 12.66
N GLU A 25 -6.35 11.43 13.45
CA GLU A 25 -6.34 12.46 14.50
C GLU A 25 -6.30 13.89 13.92
N ARG A 26 -5.62 14.08 12.79
CA ARG A 26 -5.51 15.38 12.12
C ARG A 26 -6.72 15.73 11.26
N GLY A 27 -7.49 14.72 10.83
CA GLY A 27 -8.57 14.90 9.86
C GLY A 27 -8.05 15.37 8.49
N GLY A 28 -6.84 14.96 8.12
CA GLY A 28 -6.23 15.28 6.83
C GLY A 28 -6.98 14.64 5.66
N GLY A 29 -6.59 14.97 4.42
CA GLY A 29 -7.22 14.39 3.22
C GLY A 29 -6.87 12.91 3.02
N PHE A 30 -5.58 12.58 3.08
CA PHE A 30 -5.07 11.22 2.94
C PHE A 30 -3.68 11.09 3.58
N VAL A 31 -3.21 9.86 3.77
CA VAL A 31 -1.80 9.54 4.05
C VAL A 31 -1.27 8.63 2.93
N THR A 32 -0.09 8.93 2.41
CA THR A 32 0.55 8.16 1.34
C THR A 32 1.82 7.47 1.84
N PHE A 33 1.92 6.17 1.61
CA PHE A 33 3.10 5.35 1.86
C PHE A 33 3.71 4.95 0.52
N GLU A 34 4.97 5.31 0.31
CA GLU A 34 5.70 5.06 -0.94
C GLU A 34 6.92 4.18 -0.66
N VAL A 35 7.21 3.25 -1.57
CA VAL A 35 8.39 2.39 -1.46
C VAL A 35 9.64 3.17 -1.83
N ASP A 36 10.74 2.93 -1.13
CA ASP A 36 12.03 3.49 -1.50
C ASP A 36 12.52 2.91 -2.82
N GLU A 37 12.88 3.76 -3.79
CA GLU A 37 13.33 3.34 -5.12
C GLU A 37 14.52 2.35 -5.07
N ALA A 38 15.41 2.47 -4.08
CA ALA A 38 16.54 1.55 -3.95
C ALA A 38 16.08 0.12 -3.60
N SER A 39 14.93 -0.02 -2.92
CA SER A 39 14.34 -1.31 -2.58
C SER A 39 13.68 -2.02 -3.76
N LEU A 40 13.43 -1.31 -4.87
CA LEU A 40 12.78 -1.88 -6.06
C LEU A 40 13.71 -2.79 -6.85
N SER A 41 15.03 -2.60 -6.73
CA SER A 41 16.01 -3.39 -7.47
C SER A 41 16.02 -4.89 -7.08
N GLU A 42 15.44 -5.21 -5.93
CA GLU A 42 15.33 -6.56 -5.37
C GLU A 42 13.89 -7.12 -5.45
N ALA A 43 12.96 -6.39 -6.08
CA ALA A 43 11.57 -6.83 -6.24
C ALA A 43 11.47 -7.90 -7.33
N GLU A 44 10.69 -8.95 -7.06
CA GLU A 44 10.43 -10.02 -8.02
C GLU A 44 9.08 -9.84 -8.70
N GLY A 45 9.06 -9.69 -10.03
CA GLY A 45 7.82 -9.60 -10.81
C GLY A 45 7.09 -8.25 -10.71
N LEU A 46 7.72 -7.24 -10.09
CA LEU A 46 7.23 -5.87 -10.09
C LEU A 46 7.35 -5.25 -11.48
N ASP A 47 6.27 -4.60 -11.94
CA ASP A 47 6.29 -3.81 -13.16
C ASP A 47 6.56 -2.34 -12.84
N LEU A 48 7.71 -1.84 -13.31
CA LEU A 48 8.13 -0.45 -13.09
C LEU A 48 7.51 0.53 -14.10
N ASP A 49 6.74 0.06 -15.09
CA ASP A 49 6.07 0.94 -16.05
C ASP A 49 4.98 1.79 -15.38
N LEU A 50 4.43 1.33 -14.26
CA LEU A 50 3.51 2.10 -13.39
C LEU A 50 4.25 3.01 -12.38
N GLY A 51 5.58 2.97 -12.35
CA GLY A 51 6.42 3.75 -11.45
C GLY A 51 6.62 3.11 -10.07
N THR A 52 7.05 3.92 -9.10
CA THR A 52 7.31 3.47 -7.72
C THR A 52 6.00 3.07 -7.03
N PRO A 53 5.89 1.85 -6.46
CA PRO A 53 4.69 1.42 -5.76
C PRO A 53 4.36 2.33 -4.58
N TRP A 54 3.08 2.68 -4.48
CA TRP A 54 2.55 3.51 -3.41
C TRP A 54 1.19 2.99 -2.98
N ILE A 55 0.85 3.24 -1.71
CA ILE A 55 -0.48 2.98 -1.18
C ILE A 55 -0.93 4.20 -0.39
N GLN A 56 -2.14 4.66 -0.70
CA GLN A 56 -2.78 5.77 -0.02
C GLN A 56 -3.92 5.28 0.86
N PHE A 57 -4.09 5.89 2.03
CA PHE A 57 -5.24 5.67 2.90
C PHE A 57 -5.97 6.98 3.16
N ALA A 58 -7.29 6.97 2.95
CA ALA A 58 -8.17 8.13 3.16
C ALA A 58 -9.54 7.64 3.63
N ASP A 59 -10.02 8.14 4.77
CA ASP A 59 -11.39 7.89 5.28
C ASP A 59 -11.84 6.42 5.21
N GLY A 60 -10.99 5.49 5.65
CA GLY A 60 -11.33 4.06 5.64
C GLY A 60 -11.29 3.42 4.25
N THR A 61 -10.70 4.08 3.26
CA THR A 61 -10.45 3.55 1.92
C THR A 61 -8.95 3.48 1.67
N ILE A 62 -8.49 2.36 1.13
CA ILE A 62 -7.12 2.18 0.63
C ILE A 62 -7.18 2.34 -0.89
N ASN A 63 -6.29 3.15 -1.45
CA ASN A 63 -6.14 3.36 -2.88
C ASN A 63 -4.72 3.00 -3.31
N LEU A 64 -4.61 2.25 -4.39
CA LEU A 64 -3.34 1.81 -4.97
C LEU A 64 -3.50 1.57 -6.46
N ASP A 65 -2.39 1.63 -7.20
CA ASP A 65 -2.34 1.30 -8.62
C ASP A 65 -1.54 0.02 -8.81
N CYS A 66 -2.04 -0.90 -9.64
CA CYS A 66 -1.38 -2.16 -9.91
C CYS A 66 -1.64 -2.64 -11.34
N THR A 67 -0.79 -3.54 -11.84
CA THR A 67 -1.04 -4.22 -13.12
C THR A 67 -2.17 -5.25 -12.97
N ASP A 68 -2.63 -5.82 -14.10
CA ASP A 68 -3.59 -6.92 -14.05
C ASP A 68 -3.04 -8.17 -13.33
N ALA A 69 -1.73 -8.45 -13.44
CA ALA A 69 -1.09 -9.57 -12.75
C ALA A 69 -1.04 -9.33 -11.23
N GLU A 70 -0.62 -8.13 -10.81
CA GLU A 70 -0.59 -7.73 -9.40
C GLU A 70 -2.02 -7.69 -8.79
N LEU A 71 -3.04 -7.35 -9.60
CA LEU A 71 -4.44 -7.40 -9.19
C LEU A 71 -4.90 -8.82 -8.88
N GLU A 72 -4.42 -9.84 -9.60
CA GLU A 72 -4.72 -11.24 -9.30
C GLU A 72 -4.14 -11.65 -7.94
N GLU A 73 -2.88 -11.31 -7.68
CA GLU A 73 -2.22 -11.54 -6.37
C GLU A 73 -2.95 -10.80 -5.24
N LEU A 74 -3.36 -9.55 -5.48
CA LEU A 74 -4.14 -8.75 -4.53
C LEU A 74 -5.49 -9.39 -4.21
N LYS A 75 -6.19 -9.94 -5.21
CA LYS A 75 -7.45 -10.68 -4.98
C LYS A 75 -7.22 -11.95 -4.16
N GLY A 76 -6.12 -12.66 -4.41
CA GLY A 76 -5.67 -13.77 -3.58
C GLY A 76 -5.49 -13.34 -2.13
N LEU A 77 -4.76 -12.24 -1.90
CA LEU A 77 -4.54 -11.68 -0.57
C LEU A 77 -5.85 -11.26 0.12
N LEU A 78 -6.77 -10.60 -0.58
CA LEU A 78 -8.06 -10.19 -0.02
C LEU A 78 -8.92 -11.37 0.45
N SER A 79 -8.75 -12.56 -0.14
CA SER A 79 -9.42 -13.77 0.34
C SER A 79 -8.97 -14.19 1.75
N GLU A 80 -7.72 -13.87 2.13
CA GLU A 80 -7.14 -14.11 3.46
C GLU A 80 -7.55 -13.02 4.47
N TYR A 81 -7.95 -11.84 3.98
CA TYR A 81 -8.38 -10.71 4.79
C TYR A 81 -9.83 -10.29 4.49
N PRO A 82 -10.85 -11.03 4.97
CA PRO A 82 -12.25 -10.82 4.60
C PRO A 82 -12.86 -9.49 5.06
N VAL A 83 -12.14 -8.73 5.90
CA VAL A 83 -12.52 -7.37 6.31
C VAL A 83 -12.29 -6.33 5.21
N PHE A 84 -11.35 -6.60 4.29
CA PHE A 84 -11.02 -5.73 3.17
C PHE A 84 -11.78 -6.18 1.92
N LYS A 85 -12.33 -5.24 1.17
CA LYS A 85 -13.11 -5.52 -0.05
C LYS A 85 -12.81 -4.48 -1.11
N ILE A 86 -12.68 -4.92 -2.36
CA ILE A 86 -12.60 -4.00 -3.50
C ILE A 86 -13.97 -3.33 -3.65
N ASP A 87 -14.00 -2.01 -3.49
CA ASP A 87 -15.17 -1.18 -3.68
C ASP A 87 -15.24 -0.67 -5.13
N GLU A 88 -14.09 -0.35 -5.74
CA GLU A 88 -14.00 0.20 -7.10
C GLU A 88 -12.74 -0.28 -7.82
N LEU A 89 -12.85 -0.48 -9.14
CA LEU A 89 -11.74 -0.73 -10.05
C LEU A 89 -11.86 0.23 -11.23
N ASN A 90 -10.82 1.02 -11.47
CA ASN A 90 -10.76 1.93 -12.61
C ASN A 90 -9.60 1.50 -13.53
N ARG A 91 -9.92 1.34 -14.82
CA ARG A 91 -9.00 0.92 -15.87
C ARG A 91 -9.01 1.99 -16.95
N PRO A 92 -8.07 2.95 -16.89
CA PRO A 92 -7.97 3.97 -17.93
C PRO A 92 -7.68 3.33 -19.29
N GLU A 93 -8.13 3.97 -20.37
CA GLU A 93 -7.93 3.48 -21.74
C GLU A 93 -6.51 3.72 -22.29
N ASP A 94 -5.79 4.69 -21.72
CA ASP A 94 -4.49 5.17 -22.20
C ASP A 94 -3.28 4.66 -21.38
N VAL A 95 -3.52 3.89 -20.30
CA VAL A 95 -2.45 3.33 -19.46
C VAL A 95 -2.76 1.89 -19.07
N ASP A 96 -1.73 1.04 -19.03
CA ASP A 96 -1.85 -0.39 -18.68
C ASP A 96 -1.95 -0.64 -17.15
N GLY A 97 -2.43 0.36 -16.39
CA GLY A 97 -2.60 0.30 -14.94
C GLY A 97 -4.05 0.17 -14.51
N VAL A 98 -4.28 -0.53 -13.39
CA VAL A 98 -5.58 -0.62 -12.73
C VAL A 98 -5.51 0.12 -11.40
N ASN A 99 -6.31 1.18 -11.27
CA ASN A 99 -6.52 1.82 -9.97
C ASN A 99 -7.55 1.01 -9.17
N VAL A 100 -7.18 0.65 -7.94
CA VAL A 100 -7.98 -0.19 -7.05
C VAL A 100 -8.32 0.59 -5.79
N ARG A 101 -9.61 0.60 -5.43
CA ARG A 101 -10.10 1.14 -4.15
C ARG A 101 -10.64 0.03 -3.27
N ILE A 102 -10.13 -0.04 -2.05
CA ILE A 102 -10.44 -1.10 -1.08
C ILE A 102 -11.02 -0.49 0.18
N SER A 103 -12.21 -0.95 0.58
CA SER A 103 -12.79 -0.66 1.89
C SER A 103 -11.94 -1.24 3.00
N ALA A 104 -11.54 -0.40 3.95
CA ALA A 104 -10.65 -0.72 5.06
C ALA A 104 -11.22 -0.26 6.41
N LYS A 105 -12.35 -0.85 6.78
CA LYS A 105 -13.03 -0.63 8.07
C LYS A 105 -12.40 -1.46 9.19
N ALA A 106 -11.12 -1.24 9.45
CA ALA A 106 -10.36 -1.92 10.49
C ALA A 106 -9.54 -0.94 11.35
N ASP A 107 -8.97 -1.44 12.45
CA ASP A 107 -8.04 -0.68 13.28
C ASP A 107 -6.70 -0.44 12.56
N PRO A 108 -5.91 0.59 12.95
CA PRO A 108 -4.67 0.95 12.26
C PRO A 108 -3.64 -0.19 12.20
N ASN A 109 -3.57 -1.07 13.21
CA ASN A 109 -2.64 -2.19 13.20
C ASN A 109 -3.04 -3.24 12.17
N ARG A 110 -4.33 -3.56 12.08
CA ARG A 110 -4.85 -4.49 11.07
C ARG A 110 -4.66 -3.95 9.66
N ILE A 111 -4.85 -2.65 9.45
CA ILE A 111 -4.59 -2.00 8.16
C ILE A 111 -3.08 -2.05 7.85
N GLY A 112 -2.22 -1.67 8.79
CA GLY A 112 -0.77 -1.70 8.58
C GLY A 112 -0.23 -3.09 8.23
N GLN A 113 -0.76 -4.15 8.84
CA GLN A 113 -0.43 -5.53 8.47
C GLN A 113 -0.87 -5.88 7.04
N PHE A 114 -2.01 -5.36 6.60
CA PHE A 114 -2.49 -5.56 5.24
C PHE A 114 -1.65 -4.79 4.23
N LEU A 115 -1.30 -3.53 4.50
CA LEU A 115 -0.42 -2.73 3.64
C LEU A 115 0.94 -3.44 3.43
N ASP A 116 1.54 -3.92 4.51
CA ASP A 116 2.78 -4.71 4.46
C ASP A 116 2.65 -5.97 3.59
N ALA A 117 1.49 -6.65 3.65
CA ALA A 117 1.24 -7.83 2.85
C ALA A 117 1.00 -7.51 1.37
N VAL A 118 0.36 -6.37 1.05
CA VAL A 118 0.20 -5.89 -0.33
C VAL A 118 1.56 -5.63 -0.97
N PHE A 119 2.43 -4.89 -0.29
CA PHE A 119 3.79 -4.62 -0.76
C PHE A 119 4.60 -5.89 -1.00
N ARG A 120 4.61 -6.83 -0.06
CA ARG A 120 5.41 -8.06 -0.23
C ARG A 120 4.85 -9.03 -1.26
N ARG A 121 3.52 -9.14 -1.34
CA ARG A 121 2.88 -10.21 -2.14
C ARG A 121 2.35 -9.74 -3.47
N ALA A 122 1.62 -8.62 -3.51
CA ALA A 122 1.10 -8.10 -4.76
C ALA A 122 2.24 -7.48 -5.60
N TYR A 123 3.10 -6.69 -4.96
CA TYR A 123 4.23 -6.02 -5.62
C TYR A 123 5.55 -6.80 -5.56
N GLY A 124 5.55 -8.02 -5.00
CA GLY A 124 6.72 -8.90 -4.98
C GLY A 124 7.96 -8.34 -4.26
N LEU A 125 7.78 -7.42 -3.31
CA LEU A 125 8.89 -6.82 -2.58
C LEU A 125 9.55 -7.82 -1.61
N PRO A 126 10.87 -7.73 -1.41
CA PRO A 126 11.59 -8.59 -0.48
C PRO A 126 11.12 -8.40 0.97
N GLU A 127 11.62 -9.22 1.90
CA GLU A 127 11.26 -9.06 3.32
C GLU A 127 11.75 -7.72 3.89
N GLU A 128 12.96 -7.32 3.51
CA GLU A 128 13.60 -6.07 3.87
C GLU A 128 13.46 -5.06 2.72
N TYR A 129 12.41 -4.25 2.76
CA TYR A 129 12.24 -3.09 1.87
C TYR A 129 11.95 -1.86 2.72
N ARG A 130 12.33 -0.68 2.24
CA ARG A 130 12.06 0.58 2.93
C ARG A 130 10.81 1.25 2.38
N ILE A 131 10.06 1.89 3.28
CA ILE A 131 8.96 2.79 2.91
C ILE A 131 9.11 4.17 3.54
N TRP A 132 8.50 5.15 2.88
CA TRP A 132 8.42 6.54 3.30
C TRP A 132 6.96 6.97 3.49
N ILE A 133 6.70 7.82 4.48
CA ILE A 133 5.47 8.62 4.52
C ILE A 133 5.71 9.91 3.74
N VAL A 134 5.01 10.08 2.63
CA VAL A 134 5.20 11.23 1.72
C VAL A 134 4.25 12.39 2.06
N ASP A 135 2.99 12.08 2.39
CA ASP A 135 1.95 13.03 2.77
C ASP A 135 1.19 12.55 4.00
N LEU A 136 0.87 13.47 4.93
CA LEU A 136 0.21 13.18 6.22
C LEU A 136 -0.75 14.28 6.68
#